data_AF-A0A245ZJJ6-F1
#
_entry.id   AF-A0A245ZJJ6-F1
#
_cell.length_a   1.000
_cell.length_b   1.000
_cell.length_c   1.000
_cell.angle_alpha   90.00
_cell.angle_beta   90.00
_cell.angle_gamma   90.00
#
_symmetry.space_group_name_H-M   'P 1'
#
loop_
_entity.id
_entity.type
_entity.pdbx_description
1 polymer ?
#
loop_
_entity_poly.entity_id
_entity_poly.type
_entity_poly.pdbx_seq_one_letter_code
_entity_poly.pdbx_strand_id
1 'polypeptide(L)'
;MIRISLVLPALMLAACSSQDGPTVIDGSSQEAFERTFSDAKGDVGPRDRLKVEAAIAEYRARTFAKADNRAEFQQMFREGLDGLTTPAIAAQFDKDTQRVSGKAADAIFDAKRALSGS
;
A
#
# COMPACT_ATOMS: atom_id res chain seq x y z
N MET A 1 -4.68 33.98 51.74
CA MET A 1 -3.49 33.44 51.06
C MET A 1 -3.86 33.23 49.60
N ILE A 2 -3.12 33.87 48.70
CA ILE A 2 -3.48 34.12 47.30
C ILE A 2 -3.34 32.83 46.47
N ARG A 3 -4.38 32.52 45.69
CA ARG A 3 -4.43 31.42 44.71
C ARG A 3 -3.55 31.78 43.52
N ILE A 4 -2.50 30.99 43.26
CA ILE A 4 -1.67 31.10 42.07
C ILE A 4 -1.95 29.88 41.20
N SER A 5 -2.82 30.10 40.21
CA SER A 5 -3.00 29.24 39.04
C SER A 5 -2.00 29.68 37.97
N LEU A 6 -0.99 28.86 37.68
CA LEU A 6 -0.16 28.82 36.47
C LEU A 6 0.77 27.61 36.73
N VAL A 7 0.93 26.61 35.87
CA VAL A 7 1.48 26.67 34.52
C VAL A 7 1.07 25.38 33.78
N LEU A 8 0.33 25.53 32.67
CA LEU A 8 0.28 24.56 31.59
C LEU A 8 0.98 25.27 30.41
N PRO A 9 2.16 24.81 29.97
CA PRO A 9 2.19 24.01 28.75
C PRO A 9 3.33 22.97 28.75
N ALA A 10 3.00 21.69 28.89
CA ALA A 10 3.94 20.58 28.70
C ALA A 10 3.55 19.68 27.50
N LEU A 11 2.92 20.27 26.47
CA LEU A 11 2.44 19.56 25.27
C LEU A 11 3.33 19.78 24.03
N MET A 12 4.65 19.85 24.22
CA MET A 12 5.61 20.03 23.12
C MET A 12 6.79 19.05 23.24
N LEU A 13 6.50 17.75 23.38
CA LEU A 13 7.51 16.68 23.44
C LEU A 13 7.11 15.41 22.64
N ALA A 14 6.35 15.58 21.55
CA ALA A 14 5.97 14.48 20.65
C ALA A 14 6.54 14.65 19.22
N ALA A 15 7.76 15.16 19.08
CA ALA A 15 8.39 15.32 17.76
C ALA A 15 9.86 14.85 17.73
N CYS A 16 10.16 13.76 18.43
CA CYS A 16 11.36 12.95 18.22
C CYS A 16 10.97 11.48 18.27
N SER A 17 10.22 10.99 17.28
CA SER A 17 10.11 9.56 17.03
C SER A 17 11.07 9.21 15.92
N SER A 18 12.07 8.41 16.25
CA SER A 18 12.98 7.78 15.31
C SER A 18 12.22 7.22 14.11
N GLN A 19 12.74 7.56 12.94
CA GLN A 19 12.30 7.12 11.63
C GLN A 19 12.71 5.64 11.43
N ASP A 20 12.18 4.74 12.26
CA ASP A 20 12.51 3.30 12.27
C ASP A 20 11.40 2.43 11.63
N GLY A 21 10.38 3.05 11.05
CA GLY A 21 9.28 2.36 10.35
C GLY A 21 9.27 2.66 8.85
N PRO A 22 8.70 1.77 8.03
CA PRO A 22 8.51 2.04 6.61
C PRO A 22 7.63 3.26 6.40
N THR A 23 7.95 4.07 5.40
CA THR A 23 7.24 5.27 5.02
C THR A 23 5.81 4.93 4.64
N VAL A 24 4.87 5.66 5.24
CA VAL A 24 3.45 5.61 4.92
C VAL A 24 3.16 6.58 3.79
N ILE A 25 2.50 6.10 2.74
CA ILE A 25 2.04 6.91 1.62
C ILE A 25 0.88 7.79 2.10
N ASP A 26 1.01 9.10 1.94
CA ASP A 26 0.01 10.10 2.31
C ASP A 26 -0.74 10.57 1.07
N GLY A 27 -1.99 10.12 0.92
CA GLY A 27 -2.86 10.45 -0.19
C GLY A 27 -3.74 11.69 0.03
N SER A 28 -3.59 12.40 1.15
CA SER A 28 -4.45 13.54 1.50
C SER A 28 -4.33 14.72 0.52
N SER A 29 -3.17 14.88 -0.12
CA SER A 29 -2.91 15.91 -1.13
C SER A 29 -1.92 15.41 -2.20
N GLN A 30 -1.92 16.06 -3.36
CA GLN A 30 -1.01 15.70 -4.45
C GLN A 30 0.47 15.83 -4.03
N GLU A 31 0.82 16.91 -3.34
CA GLU A 31 2.18 17.19 -2.91
C GLU A 31 2.67 16.20 -1.84
N ALA A 32 1.81 15.91 -0.84
CA ALA A 32 2.12 14.91 0.17
C ALA A 32 2.31 13.51 -0.45
N PHE A 33 1.46 13.16 -1.41
CA PHE A 33 1.52 11.90 -2.11
C PHE A 33 2.80 11.74 -2.91
N GLU A 34 3.16 12.72 -3.75
CA GLU A 34 4.36 12.64 -4.59
C GLU A 34 5.62 12.46 -3.76
N ARG A 35 5.73 13.20 -2.65
CA ARG A 35 6.83 13.10 -1.70
C ARG A 35 6.86 11.72 -1.02
N THR A 36 5.80 11.37 -0.31
CA THR A 36 5.76 10.13 0.50
C THR A 36 5.78 8.86 -0.35
N PHE A 37 5.21 8.89 -1.55
CA PHE A 37 5.26 7.78 -2.48
C PHE A 37 6.68 7.57 -3.01
N SER A 38 7.41 8.64 -3.31
CA SER A 38 8.82 8.56 -3.70
C SER A 38 9.68 7.99 -2.58
N ASP A 39 9.49 8.49 -1.36
CA ASP A 39 10.21 8.02 -0.17
C ASP A 39 9.91 6.54 0.12
N ALA A 40 8.63 6.15 0.07
CA ALA A 40 8.21 4.77 0.29
C ALA A 40 8.81 3.78 -0.72
N LYS A 41 9.07 4.18 -1.98
CA LYS A 41 9.77 3.32 -2.95
C LYS A 41 11.22 3.00 -2.52
N GLY A 42 11.81 3.83 -1.67
CA GLY A 42 13.14 3.64 -1.08
C GLY A 42 13.19 2.52 -0.03
N ASP A 43 12.08 2.20 0.61
CA ASP A 43 12.03 1.32 1.78
C ASP A 43 12.13 -0.18 1.47
N VAL A 44 12.17 -0.56 0.19
CA VAL A 44 12.23 -1.96 -0.25
C VAL A 44 13.50 -2.27 -1.05
N GLY A 45 14.07 -3.45 -0.78
CA GLY A 45 15.21 -3.98 -1.51
C GLY A 45 14.88 -4.34 -2.98
N PRO A 46 15.90 -4.61 -3.82
CA PRO A 46 15.72 -4.81 -5.26
C PRO A 46 14.69 -5.87 -5.66
N ARG A 47 14.63 -6.98 -4.90
CA ARG A 47 13.68 -8.08 -5.15
C ARG A 47 12.23 -7.65 -4.95
N ASP A 48 11.94 -7.00 -3.83
CA ASP A 48 10.58 -6.59 -3.49
C ASP A 48 10.15 -5.35 -4.27
N ARG A 49 11.10 -4.52 -4.71
CA ARG A 49 10.85 -3.39 -5.62
C ARG A 49 10.11 -3.83 -6.89
N LEU A 50 10.53 -4.92 -7.52
CA LEU A 50 9.86 -5.43 -8.72
C LEU A 50 8.42 -5.89 -8.44
N LYS A 51 8.18 -6.51 -7.27
CA LYS A 51 6.82 -6.89 -6.84
C LYS A 51 5.93 -5.68 -6.61
N VAL A 52 6.48 -4.67 -5.92
CA VAL A 52 5.79 -3.41 -5.64
C VAL A 52 5.46 -2.68 -6.95
N GLU A 53 6.41 -2.61 -7.89
CA GLU A 53 6.17 -2.00 -9.20
C GLU A 53 5.11 -2.75 -10.01
N ALA A 54 5.14 -4.09 -10.01
CA ALA A 54 4.11 -4.90 -10.65
C ALA A 54 2.73 -4.67 -10.02
N ALA A 55 2.63 -4.69 -8.69
CA ALA A 55 1.40 -4.45 -7.95
C ALA A 55 0.83 -3.05 -8.21
N ILE A 56 1.69 -2.03 -8.22
CA ILE A 56 1.31 -0.65 -8.50
C ILE A 56 0.87 -0.47 -9.95
N ALA A 57 1.56 -1.10 -10.90
CA ALA A 57 1.19 -1.05 -12.32
C ALA A 57 -0.18 -1.69 -12.55
N GLU A 58 -0.44 -2.84 -11.93
CA GLU A 58 -1.74 -3.50 -11.99
C GLU A 58 -2.84 -2.64 -11.33
N TYR A 59 -2.57 -2.10 -10.15
CA TYR A 59 -3.50 -1.19 -9.47
C TYR A 59 -3.81 0.03 -10.34
N ARG A 60 -2.78 0.66 -10.92
CA ARG A 60 -2.92 1.80 -11.84
C ARG A 60 -3.81 1.44 -13.04
N ALA A 61 -3.61 0.29 -13.66
CA ALA A 61 -4.41 -0.15 -14.81
C ALA A 61 -5.89 -0.34 -14.42
N ARG A 62 -6.15 -0.97 -13.27
CA ARG A 62 -7.53 -1.14 -12.75
C ARG A 62 -8.19 0.19 -12.42
N THR A 63 -7.45 1.12 -11.82
CA THR A 63 -7.97 2.46 -11.51
C THR A 63 -8.24 3.25 -12.78
N PHE A 64 -7.35 3.17 -13.78
CA PHE A 64 -7.56 3.80 -15.08
C PHE A 64 -8.81 3.27 -15.79
N ALA A 65 -9.07 1.96 -15.74
CA ALA A 65 -10.26 1.36 -16.32
C ALA A 65 -11.57 1.76 -15.62
N LYS A 66 -11.49 2.29 -14.38
CA LYS A 66 -12.66 2.70 -13.58
C LYS A 66 -12.95 4.19 -13.62
N ALA A 67 -11.95 5.02 -13.89
CA ALA A 67 -12.07 6.47 -13.86
C ALA A 67 -12.67 7.00 -15.17
N ASP A 68 -13.58 7.96 -15.08
CA ASP A 68 -14.20 8.59 -16.26
C ASP A 68 -13.30 9.64 -16.90
N ASN A 69 -12.38 10.21 -16.12
CA ASN A 69 -11.47 11.26 -16.58
C ASN A 69 -10.14 11.26 -15.81
N ARG A 70 -9.20 12.10 -16.27
CA ARG A 70 -7.85 12.20 -15.72
C ARG A 70 -7.81 12.68 -14.26
N ALA A 71 -8.66 13.64 -13.89
CA ALA A 71 -8.66 14.19 -12.53
C ALA A 71 -9.16 13.15 -11.53
N GLU A 72 -10.24 12.45 -11.88
CA GLU A 72 -10.77 11.34 -11.10
C GLU A 72 -9.76 10.19 -10.99
N PHE A 73 -9.10 9.82 -12.09
CA PHE A 73 -8.03 8.81 -12.07
C PHE A 73 -6.94 9.16 -11.05
N GLN A 74 -6.45 10.42 -11.07
CA GLN A 74 -5.40 10.86 -10.15
C GLN A 74 -5.87 10.82 -8.70
N GLN A 75 -7.11 11.25 -8.44
CA GLN A 75 -7.71 11.20 -7.12
C GLN A 75 -7.84 9.76 -6.62
N MET A 76 -8.50 8.87 -7.38
CA MET A 76 -8.67 7.47 -7.01
C MET A 76 -7.35 6.74 -6.82
N PHE A 77 -6.36 7.01 -7.66
CA PHE A 77 -5.04 6.38 -7.55
C PHE A 77 -4.35 6.78 -6.25
N ARG A 78 -4.39 8.07 -5.92
CA ARG A 78 -3.81 8.60 -4.69
C ARG A 78 -4.54 8.08 -3.45
N GLU A 79 -5.87 8.21 -3.41
CA GLU A 79 -6.69 7.79 -2.27
C GLU A 79 -6.58 6.29 -2.00
N GLY A 80 -6.54 5.44 -3.03
CA GLY A 80 -6.42 4.00 -2.80
C GLY A 80 -5.02 3.52 -2.46
N LEU A 81 -4.01 4.40 -2.48
CA LEU A 81 -2.68 4.13 -1.93
C LEU A 81 -2.45 4.79 -0.56
N ASP A 82 -3.37 5.63 -0.11
CA ASP A 82 -3.28 6.32 1.17
C ASP A 82 -3.20 5.33 2.34
N GLY A 83 -2.30 5.60 3.29
CA GLY A 83 -2.08 4.77 4.46
C GLY A 83 -1.31 3.46 4.19
N LEU A 84 -0.93 3.18 2.94
CA LEU A 84 -0.16 1.98 2.60
C LEU A 84 1.36 2.20 2.75
N THR A 85 2.08 1.10 2.94
CA THR A 85 3.55 1.06 2.89
C THR A 85 4.01 0.11 1.79
N THR A 86 5.18 0.36 1.18
CA THR A 86 5.68 -0.52 0.12
C THR A 86 5.98 -1.95 0.58
N PRO A 87 6.46 -2.23 1.81
CA PRO A 87 6.55 -3.61 2.29
C PRO A 87 5.18 -4.29 2.42
N ALA A 88 4.14 -3.57 2.82
CA ALA A 88 2.78 -4.12 2.88
C ALA A 88 2.25 -4.47 1.49
N ILE A 89 2.51 -3.62 0.50
CA ILE A 89 2.17 -3.87 -0.91
C ILE A 89 2.89 -5.14 -1.42
N ALA A 90 4.19 -5.28 -1.15
CA ALA A 90 4.96 -6.47 -1.52
C ALA A 90 4.40 -7.75 -0.87
N ALA A 91 4.09 -7.69 0.43
CA ALA A 91 3.51 -8.82 1.16
C ALA A 91 2.13 -9.22 0.62
N GLN A 92 1.31 -8.25 0.21
CA GLN A 92 0.03 -8.52 -0.41
C GLN A 92 0.19 -9.17 -1.79
N PHE A 93 1.14 -8.71 -2.60
CA PHE A 93 1.46 -9.33 -3.89
C PHE A 93 1.85 -10.80 -3.75
N ASP A 94 2.67 -11.14 -2.75
CA ASP A 94 3.05 -12.53 -2.47
C ASP A 94 1.84 -13.39 -2.10
N LYS A 95 0.94 -12.88 -1.25
CA LYS A 95 -0.31 -13.56 -0.87
C LYS A 95 -1.20 -13.82 -2.09
N ASP A 96 -1.35 -12.83 -2.97
CA ASP A 96 -2.17 -12.96 -4.17
C ASP A 96 -1.59 -13.97 -5.15
N THR A 97 -0.27 -13.97 -5.34
CA THR A 97 0.42 -14.96 -6.18
C THR A 97 0.27 -16.38 -5.64
N GLN A 98 0.42 -16.57 -4.32
CA GLN A 98 0.21 -17.86 -3.67
C GLN A 98 -1.24 -18.36 -3.84
N ARG A 99 -2.21 -17.47 -3.64
CA ARG A 99 -3.64 -17.78 -3.79
C ARG A 99 -3.99 -18.19 -5.23
N VAL A 100 -3.48 -17.48 -6.23
CA VAL A 100 -3.69 -17.82 -7.65
C VAL A 100 -3.06 -19.17 -7.98
N SER A 101 -1.84 -19.41 -7.49
CA SER A 101 -1.14 -20.69 -7.70
C SER A 101 -1.92 -21.87 -7.10
N GLY A 102 -2.47 -21.71 -5.89
CA GLY A 102 -3.31 -22.73 -5.25
C GLY A 102 -4.57 -23.03 -6.06
N LYS A 103 -5.32 -22.00 -6.47
CA LYS A 103 -6.52 -22.17 -7.32
C LYS A 103 -6.21 -22.84 -8.65
N ALA A 104 -5.07 -22.51 -9.26
CA ALA A 104 -4.64 -23.15 -10.49
C ALA A 104 -4.31 -24.64 -10.29
N ALA A 105 -3.64 -24.98 -9.18
CA ALA A 105 -3.36 -26.37 -8.84
C ALA A 105 -4.66 -27.16 -8.61
N ASP A 106 -5.61 -26.60 -7.85
CA ASP A 106 -6.92 -27.21 -7.60
C ASP A 106 -7.67 -27.49 -8.91
N ALA A 107 -7.71 -26.50 -9.81
CA ALA A 107 -8.36 -26.65 -11.12
C ALA A 107 -7.72 -27.77 -11.98
N ILE A 108 -6.40 -27.93 -11.94
CA ILE A 108 -5.71 -29.01 -12.65
C ILE A 108 -6.08 -30.38 -12.05
N PHE A 109 -6.13 -30.51 -10.73
CA PHE A 109 -6.52 -31.76 -10.08
C PHE A 109 -7.99 -32.11 -10.32
N ASP A 110 -8.87 -31.12 -10.32
CA ASP A 110 -10.29 -31.31 -10.63
C ASP A 110 -10.50 -31.74 -12.08
N ALA A 111 -9.78 -31.11 -13.03
CA ALA A 111 -9.78 -31.54 -14.43
C ALA A 111 -9.25 -32.97 -14.58
N LYS A 112 -8.16 -33.31 -13.89
CA LYS A 112 -7.60 -34.68 -13.90
C LYS A 112 -8.61 -35.69 -13.35
N ARG A 113 -9.29 -35.37 -12.24
CA ARG A 113 -10.31 -36.25 -11.64
C ARG A 113 -11.50 -36.46 -12.58
N ALA A 114 -11.94 -35.40 -13.26
CA ALA A 114 -13.01 -35.49 -14.26
C ALA A 114 -12.62 -36.39 -15.44
N LEU A 115 -11.35 -36.36 -15.87
CA LEU A 115 -10.84 -37.19 -16.97
C LEU A 115 -10.55 -38.64 -16.56
N SER A 116 -10.13 -38.90 -15.31
CA SER A 116 -9.84 -40.26 -14.82
C SER A 116 -11.05 -41.01 -14.25
N GLY A 117 -12.19 -40.31 -14.09
CA GLY A 117 -13.46 -40.88 -13.62
C GLY A 117 -14.42 -41.29 -14.73
N SER A 118 -13.97 -41.28 -15.99
CA SER A 118 -14.68 -41.79 -17.17
C SER A 118 -14.08 -43.11 -17.65
#